data_AF-A0A3A4NGA0-F1
#
_entry.id   AF-A0A3A4NGA0-F1
#
_cell.length_a   1.000
_cell.length_b   1.000
_cell.length_c   1.000
_cell.angle_alpha   90.00
_cell.angle_beta   90.00
_cell.angle_gamma   90.00
#
_symmetry.space_group_name_H-M   'P 1'
#
loop_
_entity.id
_entity.type
_entity.pdbx_description
1 polymer ?
#
loop_
_entity_poly.entity_id
_entity_poly.type
_entity_poly.pdbx_seq_one_letter_code
_entity_poly.pdbx_strand_id
1 'polypeptide(L)'
;MFSLIDILNISAAWLGAITGVVSLIYSLKVNRVKLSISKFHKKRMNEYSCYQYSFVLSNQSNSNVVIKNIQLFDKNGKEIFDNGFNPAIALPEKKSDPFGLISSTQTFFNVEWYSTPFEDEIELNPYSFEKLSYYLNEPPHTIKVKTNRQIHYLSKSKSFHPVFNKAK
;
A
#
# COMPACT_ATOMS: atom_id res chain seq x y z
N MET A 1 -9.20 -30.16 -53.71
CA MET A 1 -10.39 -29.29 -53.63
C MET A 1 -11.05 -29.59 -52.31
N PHE A 2 -11.03 -28.67 -51.35
CA PHE A 2 -11.67 -28.91 -50.04
C PHE A 2 -13.19 -28.97 -50.24
N SER A 3 -13.84 -29.93 -49.58
CA SER A 3 -15.30 -29.96 -49.59
C SER A 3 -15.84 -28.80 -48.75
N LEU A 4 -17.08 -28.39 -49.03
CA LEU A 4 -17.74 -27.34 -48.24
C LEU A 4 -17.82 -27.70 -46.74
N ILE A 5 -17.94 -28.99 -46.42
CA ILE A 5 -17.93 -29.49 -45.03
C ILE A 5 -16.57 -29.28 -44.36
N ASP A 6 -15.46 -29.48 -45.09
CA ASP A 6 -14.11 -29.32 -44.55
C ASP A 6 -13.82 -27.84 -44.24
N ILE A 7 -14.25 -26.94 -45.12
CA ILE A 7 -14.12 -25.49 -44.93
C ILE A 7 -14.93 -25.06 -43.69
N LEU A 8 -16.18 -25.51 -43.55
CA LEU A 8 -17.02 -25.21 -42.38
C LEU A 8 -16.41 -25.72 -41.07
N ASN A 9 -15.89 -26.95 -41.06
CA ASN A 9 -15.24 -27.54 -39.88
C ASN A 9 -13.99 -26.75 -39.47
N ILE A 10 -13.14 -26.39 -40.44
CA ILE A 10 -11.94 -25.59 -40.18
C ILE A 10 -12.31 -24.19 -39.67
N SER A 11 -13.31 -23.54 -40.27
CA SER A 11 -13.80 -22.24 -39.81
C SER A 11 -14.37 -22.31 -38.39
N ALA A 12 -15.16 -23.34 -38.08
CA ALA A 12 -15.70 -23.56 -36.74
C ALA A 12 -14.58 -23.79 -35.71
N ALA A 13 -13.55 -24.55 -36.05
CA ALA A 13 -12.39 -24.76 -35.19
C ALA A 13 -11.63 -23.46 -34.91
N TRP A 14 -11.41 -22.62 -35.92
CA TRP A 14 -10.77 -21.31 -35.74
C TRP A 14 -11.60 -20.34 -34.89
N LEU A 15 -12.92 -20.29 -35.11
CA LEU A 15 -13.82 -19.49 -34.28
C LEU A 15 -13.76 -19.94 -32.81
N GLY A 16 -13.85 -21.26 -32.57
CA GLY A 16 -13.72 -21.83 -31.22
C GLY A 16 -12.39 -21.47 -30.56
N ALA A 17 -11.27 -21.56 -31.30
CA ALA A 17 -9.95 -21.21 -30.78
C ALA A 17 -9.85 -19.72 -30.41
N ILE A 18 -10.34 -18.82 -31.26
CA ILE A 18 -10.32 -17.37 -31.00
C ILE A 18 -11.18 -17.05 -29.77
N THR A 19 -12.40 -17.58 -29.69
CA THR A 19 -13.28 -17.38 -28.54
C THR A 19 -12.66 -17.91 -27.26
N GLY A 20 -11.99 -19.07 -27.31
CA GLY A 20 -11.26 -19.64 -26.17
C GLY A 20 -10.12 -18.74 -25.68
N VAL A 21 -9.32 -18.20 -26.60
CA VAL A 21 -8.22 -17.28 -26.23
C VAL A 21 -8.76 -15.97 -25.65
N VAL A 22 -9.79 -15.38 -26.26
CA VAL A 22 -10.40 -14.12 -25.78
C VAL A 22 -11.02 -14.30 -24.40
N SER A 23 -11.73 -15.41 -24.17
CA SER A 23 -12.35 -15.71 -22.87
C SER A 23 -11.31 -15.95 -21.77
N LEU A 24 -10.19 -16.61 -22.09
CA LEU A 24 -9.07 -16.77 -21.15
C LEU A 24 -8.47 -15.41 -20.77
N ILE A 25 -8.15 -14.57 -21.75
CA ILE A 25 -7.60 -13.22 -21.50
C ILE A 25 -8.57 -12.38 -20.67
N TYR A 26 -9.86 -12.44 -20.99
CA TYR A 26 -10.90 -11.73 -20.24
C TYR A 26 -10.98 -12.21 -18.79
N SER A 27 -11.00 -13.53 -18.56
CA SER A 27 -11.03 -14.14 -17.23
C SER A 27 -9.84 -13.71 -16.37
N LEU A 28 -8.63 -13.73 -16.94
CA LEU A 28 -7.41 -13.27 -16.27
C LEU A 28 -7.49 -11.78 -15.92
N LYS A 29 -8.08 -10.95 -16.79
CA LYS A 29 -8.22 -9.51 -16.55
C LYS A 29 -9.24 -9.20 -15.46
N VAL A 30 -10.37 -9.92 -15.41
CA VAL A 30 -11.46 -9.69 -14.45
C VAL A 30 -11.13 -10.24 -13.06
N ASN A 31 -10.39 -11.35 -12.95
CA ASN A 31 -10.01 -11.93 -11.66
C ASN A 31 -8.85 -11.17 -10.96
N ARG A 32 -8.28 -10.16 -11.62
CA ARG A 32 -7.20 -9.34 -11.09
C ARG A 32 -7.76 -8.22 -10.22
N VAL A 33 -7.23 -8.08 -9.01
CA VAL A 33 -7.57 -6.97 -8.12
C VAL A 33 -6.71 -5.74 -8.43
N LYS A 34 -7.31 -4.56 -8.25
CA LYS A 34 -6.69 -3.28 -8.58
C LYS A 34 -6.37 -2.55 -7.29
N LEU A 35 -5.08 -2.45 -6.97
CA LEU A 35 -4.60 -1.66 -5.83
C LEU A 35 -3.97 -0.35 -6.27
N SER A 36 -4.21 0.69 -5.47
CA SER A 36 -3.61 2.01 -5.60
C SER A 36 -3.08 2.49 -4.26
N ILE A 37 -1.92 3.16 -4.28
CA ILE A 37 -1.39 3.87 -3.11
C ILE A 37 -1.41 5.37 -3.43
N SER A 38 -1.89 6.17 -2.49
CA SER A 38 -2.07 7.61 -2.65
C SER A 38 -1.79 8.35 -1.35
N LYS A 39 -1.92 9.69 -1.37
CA LYS A 39 -1.78 10.55 -0.19
C LYS A 39 -0.47 10.33 0.57
N PHE A 40 0.64 10.41 -0.15
CA PHE A 40 1.98 10.32 0.42
C PHE A 40 2.31 11.59 1.20
N HIS A 41 2.35 11.49 2.52
CA HIS A 41 2.67 12.60 3.40
C HIS A 41 3.90 12.29 4.26
N LYS A 42 4.73 13.31 4.47
CA LYS A 42 5.77 13.30 5.49
C LYS A 42 5.50 14.40 6.52
N LYS A 43 5.65 14.05 7.80
CA LYS A 43 5.50 14.97 8.94
C LYS A 43 6.71 14.85 9.84
N ARG A 44 7.27 15.98 10.27
CA ARG A 44 8.37 16.02 11.23
C ARG A 44 7.80 15.94 12.64
N MET A 45 8.31 15.02 13.46
CA MET A 45 7.85 14.86 14.85
C MET A 45 8.80 15.44 15.89
N ASN A 46 10.10 15.51 15.58
CA ASN A 46 11.10 16.10 16.47
C ASN A 46 12.03 17.03 15.69
N GLU A 47 12.58 18.04 16.37
CA GLU A 47 13.67 18.90 15.91
C GLU A 47 14.91 18.09 15.48
N TYR A 48 15.12 16.88 16.00
CA TYR A 48 16.40 16.19 15.79
C TYR A 48 16.46 15.16 14.64
N SER A 49 15.36 14.64 14.08
CA SER A 49 15.38 13.87 12.79
C SER A 49 14.14 13.02 12.48
N CYS A 50 13.28 12.70 13.45
CA CYS A 50 12.23 11.70 13.19
C CYS A 50 11.11 12.24 12.29
N TYR A 51 11.00 11.66 11.08
CA TYR A 51 9.89 11.86 10.17
C TYR A 51 8.95 10.66 10.21
N GLN A 52 7.66 10.95 10.30
CA GLN A 52 6.62 9.97 10.02
C GLN A 52 6.28 10.05 8.53
N TYR A 53 6.30 8.91 7.85
CA TYR A 53 5.88 8.75 6.46
C TYR A 53 4.57 7.99 6.43
N SER A 54 3.54 8.57 5.83
CA SER A 54 2.21 7.96 5.74
C SER A 54 1.72 7.90 4.31
N PHE A 55 0.92 6.88 4.02
CA PHE A 55 0.26 6.70 2.74
C PHE A 55 -1.05 5.94 2.92
N VAL A 56 -1.93 6.06 1.93
CA VAL A 56 -3.22 5.38 1.91
C VAL A 56 -3.20 4.30 0.85
N LEU A 57 -3.32 3.05 1.28
CA LEU A 57 -3.50 1.88 0.43
C LEU A 57 -4.99 1.69 0.17
N SER A 58 -5.39 1.62 -1.09
CA SER A 58 -6.80 1.52 -1.49
C SER A 58 -7.04 0.35 -2.42
N ASN A 59 -8.12 -0.36 -2.17
CA ASN A 59 -8.67 -1.34 -3.09
C ASN A 59 -9.60 -0.62 -4.07
N GLN A 60 -9.27 -0.64 -5.35
CA GLN A 60 -10.09 -0.04 -6.42
C GLN A 60 -10.86 -1.10 -7.21
N SER A 61 -10.87 -2.35 -6.75
CA SER A 61 -11.62 -3.43 -7.36
C SER A 61 -12.93 -3.68 -6.63
N ASN A 62 -13.83 -4.39 -7.31
CA ASN A 62 -15.15 -4.80 -6.85
C ASN A 62 -15.10 -6.08 -5.98
N SER A 63 -13.93 -6.47 -5.46
CA SER A 63 -13.78 -7.71 -4.71
C SER A 63 -12.77 -7.58 -3.58
N ASN A 64 -12.92 -8.39 -2.54
CA ASN A 64 -12.03 -8.39 -1.38
C ASN A 64 -10.62 -8.84 -1.79
N VAL A 65 -9.63 -8.27 -1.11
CA VAL A 65 -8.23 -8.65 -1.22
C VAL A 65 -7.60 -8.65 0.16
N VAL A 66 -6.78 -9.67 0.42
CA VAL A 66 -5.97 -9.73 1.64
C VAL A 66 -4.56 -9.30 1.30
N ILE A 67 -4.10 -8.24 1.94
CA ILE A 67 -2.71 -7.79 1.90
C ILE A 67 -1.92 -8.70 2.83
N LYS A 68 -0.96 -9.42 2.26
CA LYS A 68 -0.15 -10.42 2.96
C LYS A 68 1.18 -9.86 3.44
N ASN A 69 1.71 -8.86 2.74
CA ASN A 69 2.97 -8.22 3.10
C ASN A 69 3.08 -6.83 2.46
N ILE A 70 3.68 -5.90 3.18
CA ILE A 70 4.10 -4.58 2.69
C ILE A 70 5.57 -4.39 3.06
N GLN A 71 6.41 -4.26 2.04
CA GLN A 71 7.85 -4.05 2.20
C GLN A 71 8.23 -2.66 1.69
N LEU A 72 9.10 -1.99 2.42
CA LEU A 72 9.60 -0.66 2.10
C LEU A 72 11.07 -0.77 1.72
N PHE A 73 11.50 -0.13 0.64
CA PHE A 73 12.88 -0.14 0.20
C PHE A 73 13.43 1.27 0.03
N ASP A 74 14.70 1.46 0.38
CA ASP A 74 15.46 2.67 0.11
C ASP A 74 15.78 2.82 -1.39
N LYS A 75 16.50 3.90 -1.75
CA LYS A 75 16.97 4.15 -3.12
C LYS A 75 18.01 3.13 -3.62
N ASN A 76 18.66 2.40 -2.72
CA ASN A 76 19.68 1.40 -3.03
C ASN A 76 19.09 -0.02 -3.12
N GLY A 77 17.78 -0.19 -2.88
CA GLY A 77 17.10 -1.48 -2.86
C GLY A 77 17.22 -2.23 -1.53
N LYS A 78 17.73 -1.61 -0.47
CA LYS A 78 17.76 -2.17 0.89
C LYS A 78 16.38 -2.01 1.53
N GLU A 79 15.91 -3.08 2.18
CA GLU A 79 14.66 -3.03 2.94
C GLU A 79 14.83 -2.14 4.18
N ILE A 80 13.84 -1.27 4.42
CA ILE A 80 13.79 -0.37 5.57
C ILE A 80 12.55 -0.70 6.42
N PHE A 81 12.70 -0.54 7.73
CA PHE A 81 11.70 -0.91 8.71
C PHE A 81 11.34 0.30 9.57
N ASP A 82 10.17 0.21 10.21
CA ASP A 82 9.81 1.17 11.26
C ASP A 82 10.89 1.17 12.34
N ASN A 83 11.34 2.35 12.76
CA ASN A 83 12.40 2.48 13.75
C ASN A 83 11.91 2.39 15.20
N GLY A 84 10.61 2.17 15.42
CA GLY A 84 10.01 2.01 16.74
C GLY A 84 9.91 3.30 17.56
N PHE A 85 10.04 4.47 16.91
CA PHE A 85 9.92 5.75 17.60
C PHE A 85 8.57 5.90 18.28
N ASN A 86 8.60 6.11 19.61
CA ASN A 86 7.40 6.32 20.40
C ASN A 86 7.27 7.81 20.79
N PRO A 87 6.25 8.53 20.30
CA PRO A 87 6.07 9.94 20.60
C PRO A 87 5.84 10.21 22.10
N ALA A 88 5.29 9.27 22.87
CA ALA A 88 5.04 9.48 24.31
C ALA A 88 6.32 9.66 25.13
N ILE A 89 7.45 9.10 24.68
CA ILE A 89 8.74 9.14 25.38
C ILE A 89 9.60 10.31 24.90
N ALA A 90 9.41 10.74 23.65
CA ALA A 90 10.23 11.75 22.99
C ALA A 90 9.72 13.19 23.11
N LEU A 91 8.48 13.38 23.59
CA LEU A 91 7.99 14.71 23.91
C LEU A 91 8.76 15.24 25.11
N PRO A 92 9.35 16.45 25.02
CA PRO A 92 10.12 17.00 26.13
C PRO A 92 9.25 17.06 27.38
N GLU A 93 9.79 16.60 28.51
CA GLU A 93 9.27 16.97 29.81
C GLU A 93 9.07 18.48 29.83
N LYS A 94 7.86 18.89 30.23
CA LYS A 94 7.46 20.30 30.32
C LYS A 94 8.57 21.11 30.96
N LYS A 95 9.01 22.18 30.29
CA LYS A 95 9.72 23.25 31.00
C LYS A 95 8.81 23.72 32.13
N SER A 96 9.31 23.67 33.36
CA SER A 96 8.65 24.32 34.49
C SER A 96 8.40 25.78 34.13
N ASP A 97 7.19 26.27 34.42
CA ASP A 97 6.97 27.70 34.36
C ASP A 97 7.81 28.41 35.45
N PRO A 98 8.00 29.73 35.38
CA PRO A 98 8.75 30.49 36.40
C PRO A 98 8.17 30.39 37.83
N PHE A 99 6.98 29.83 37.99
CA PHE A 99 6.27 29.66 39.25
C PHE A 99 6.30 28.21 39.76
N GLY A 100 7.03 27.31 39.11
CA GLY A 100 7.13 25.90 39.50
C GLY A 100 5.83 25.12 39.31
N LEU A 101 4.86 25.66 38.57
CA LEU A 101 3.62 24.97 38.27
C LEU A 101 3.88 23.97 37.15
N ILE A 102 3.83 22.69 37.48
CA ILE A 102 3.69 21.62 36.50
C ILE A 102 2.28 21.77 35.96
N SER A 103 2.12 22.57 34.89
CA SER A 103 0.85 22.71 34.21
C SER A 103 0.50 21.34 33.64
N SER A 104 -0.25 20.51 34.36
CA SER A 104 -0.69 19.17 33.95
C SER A 104 -1.83 19.31 32.94
N THR A 105 -1.61 20.07 31.88
CA THR A 105 -2.35 19.84 30.63
C THR A 105 -1.96 18.44 30.19
N GLN A 106 -2.81 17.46 30.48
CA GLN A 106 -2.76 16.17 29.81
C GLN A 106 -2.54 16.49 28.34
N THR A 107 -1.35 16.20 27.82
CA THR A 107 -1.07 16.31 26.40
C THR A 107 -2.07 15.36 25.77
N PHE A 108 -3.19 15.90 25.29
CA PHE A 108 -4.23 15.11 24.65
C PHE A 108 -3.53 14.20 23.65
N PHE A 109 -3.62 12.89 23.88
CA PHE A 109 -2.96 11.88 23.05
C PHE A 109 -3.38 12.12 21.60
N ASN A 110 -2.53 12.76 20.80
CA ASN A 110 -2.83 12.96 19.40
C ASN A 110 -2.56 11.63 18.70
N VAL A 111 -3.64 10.87 18.46
CA VAL A 111 -3.60 9.54 17.84
C VAL A 111 -2.85 9.59 16.49
N GLU A 112 -2.86 10.72 15.79
CA GLU A 112 -2.15 10.88 14.52
C GLU A 112 -0.62 10.86 14.66
N TRP A 113 -0.09 10.97 15.87
CA TRP A 113 1.35 10.89 16.14
C TRP A 113 1.81 9.46 16.33
N TYR A 114 0.93 8.48 16.42
CA TYR A 114 1.37 7.10 16.48
C TYR A 114 1.50 6.53 15.07
N SER A 115 2.58 5.79 14.82
CA SER A 115 2.71 5.03 13.59
C SER A 115 1.69 3.89 13.59
N THR A 116 1.24 3.55 12.39
CA THR A 116 0.36 2.41 12.11
C THR A 116 1.07 1.58 11.05
N PRO A 117 2.18 0.91 11.43
CA PRO A 117 2.91 0.08 10.49
C PRO A 117 2.08 -1.14 10.10
N PHE A 118 2.45 -1.77 8.98
CA PHE A 118 1.91 -3.06 8.62
C PHE A 118 2.53 -4.12 9.55
N GLU A 119 1.73 -4.70 10.43
CA GLU A 119 2.16 -5.75 11.37
C GLU A 119 1.70 -7.13 10.88
N ASP A 120 0.42 -7.24 10.56
CA ASP A 120 -0.25 -8.48 10.16
C ASP A 120 -1.09 -8.29 8.89
N GLU A 121 -1.68 -9.38 8.42
CA GLU A 121 -2.52 -9.39 7.23
C GLU A 121 -3.70 -8.43 7.34
N ILE A 122 -3.95 -7.66 6.28
CA ILE A 122 -5.05 -6.68 6.24
C ILE A 122 -6.06 -7.10 5.18
N GLU A 123 -7.32 -7.28 5.58
CA GLU A 123 -8.42 -7.46 4.64
C GLU A 123 -8.92 -6.10 4.14
N LEU A 124 -8.84 -5.89 2.82
CA LEU A 124 -9.39 -4.73 2.14
C LEU A 124 -10.65 -5.11 1.35
N ASN A 125 -11.79 -4.66 1.86
CA ASN A 125 -13.08 -4.71 1.19
C ASN A 125 -13.07 -3.93 -0.15
N PRO A 126 -14.08 -4.13 -1.01
CA PRO A 126 -14.15 -3.45 -2.29
C PRO A 126 -14.27 -1.94 -2.07
N TYR A 127 -13.49 -1.15 -2.80
CA TYR A 127 -13.49 0.32 -2.68
C TYR A 127 -13.11 0.86 -1.30
N SER A 128 -12.57 0.03 -0.40
CA SER A 128 -12.08 0.46 0.91
C SER A 128 -10.61 0.90 0.86
N PHE A 129 -10.16 1.53 1.94
CA PHE A 129 -8.79 1.95 2.10
C PHE A 129 -8.29 1.73 3.52
N GLU A 130 -6.98 1.61 3.64
CA GLU A 130 -6.25 1.53 4.90
C GLU A 130 -5.16 2.59 4.93
N LYS A 131 -4.98 3.26 6.08
CA LYS A 131 -3.96 4.28 6.27
C LYS A 131 -2.79 3.69 7.03
N LEU A 132 -1.64 3.63 6.37
CA LEU A 132 -0.42 3.11 6.95
C LEU A 132 0.54 4.26 7.22
N SER A 133 1.29 4.14 8.31
CA SER A 133 2.28 5.13 8.67
C SER A 133 3.45 4.52 9.39
N TYR A 134 4.65 5.00 9.08
CA TYR A 134 5.91 4.45 9.57
C TYR A 134 6.83 5.57 10.03
N TYR A 135 7.56 5.33 11.10
CA TYR A 135 8.71 6.13 11.49
C TYR A 135 9.97 5.59 10.82
N LEU A 136 10.53 6.39 9.92
CA LEU A 136 11.66 5.96 9.09
C LEU A 136 12.79 6.98 9.16
N ASN A 137 14.02 6.47 9.19
CA ASN A 137 15.22 7.30 9.17
C ASN A 137 15.44 7.95 7.80
N GLU A 138 14.89 7.35 6.74
CA GLU A 138 14.97 7.83 5.37
C GLU A 138 13.65 7.58 4.61
N PRO A 139 13.34 8.36 3.56
CA PRO A 139 12.12 8.16 2.79
C PRO A 139 12.18 6.85 1.98
N PRO A 140 11.11 6.04 1.95
CA PRO A 140 11.06 4.87 1.09
C PRO A 140 11.00 5.30 -0.37
N HIS A 141 11.83 4.68 -1.21
CA HIS A 141 11.82 4.88 -2.66
C HIS A 141 10.90 3.89 -3.37
N THR A 142 10.73 2.69 -2.82
CA THR A 142 9.82 1.68 -3.35
C THR A 142 8.97 1.09 -2.22
N ILE A 143 7.67 0.97 -2.48
CA ILE A 143 6.73 0.24 -1.62
C ILE A 143 6.24 -0.98 -2.41
N LYS A 144 6.56 -2.18 -1.93
CA LYS A 144 6.15 -3.44 -2.55
C LYS A 144 5.02 -4.05 -1.74
N VAL A 145 3.89 -4.26 -2.39
CA VAL A 145 2.70 -4.86 -1.78
C VAL A 145 2.51 -6.26 -2.35
N LYS A 146 2.31 -7.25 -1.47
CA LYS A 146 1.97 -8.63 -1.82
C LYS A 146 0.58 -8.96 -1.31
N THR A 147 -0.18 -9.70 -2.11
CA THR A 147 -1.57 -10.04 -1.81
C THR A 147 -1.85 -11.53 -2.00
N ASN A 148 -3.02 -11.99 -1.57
CA ASN A 148 -3.49 -13.35 -1.86
C ASN A 148 -3.93 -13.54 -3.34
N ARG A 149 -4.33 -12.46 -4.02
CA ARG A 149 -4.87 -12.45 -5.39
C ARG A 149 -3.89 -11.84 -6.40
N GLN A 150 -4.18 -11.96 -7.69
CA GLN A 150 -3.34 -11.36 -8.74
C GLN A 150 -3.57 -9.85 -8.80
N ILE A 151 -2.48 -9.08 -8.85
CA ILE A 151 -2.50 -7.60 -8.89
C ILE A 151 -1.70 -6.99 -10.04
N HIS A 152 -0.80 -7.75 -10.67
CA HIS A 152 -0.01 -7.28 -11.80
C HIS A 152 0.25 -8.41 -12.80
N TYR A 153 -0.46 -8.40 -13.93
CA TYR A 153 -0.54 -9.57 -14.83
C TYR A 153 -0.88 -10.83 -14.03
N LEU A 154 -0.03 -11.85 -14.06
CA LEU A 154 -0.17 -13.08 -13.28
C LEU A 154 0.47 -13.01 -11.88
N SER A 155 1.11 -11.88 -11.54
CA SER A 155 1.80 -11.69 -10.26
C SER A 155 0.86 -11.23 -9.15
N LYS A 156 1.11 -11.75 -7.94
CA LYS A 156 0.46 -11.34 -6.68
C LYS A 156 1.17 -10.18 -5.97
N SER A 157 2.23 -9.64 -6.57
CA SER A 157 3.00 -8.52 -6.04
C SER A 157 3.03 -7.34 -7.01
N LYS A 158 3.06 -6.12 -6.47
CA LYS A 158 3.18 -4.88 -7.24
C LYS A 158 4.02 -3.87 -6.46
N SER A 159 4.92 -3.20 -7.16
CA SER A 159 5.74 -2.12 -6.62
C SER A 159 5.15 -0.76 -6.96
N PHE A 160 5.27 0.18 -6.03
CA PHE A 160 4.86 1.57 -6.15
C PHE A 160 6.04 2.47 -5.80
N HIS A 161 6.17 3.59 -6.51
CA HIS A 161 7.25 4.56 -6.28
C HIS A 161 6.62 5.84 -5.71
N PRO A 162 6.66 6.03 -4.38
CA PRO A 162 6.01 7.15 -3.72
C PRO A 162 6.75 8.48 -3.96
N VAL A 163 5.99 9.58 -3.92
CA VAL A 163 6.52 10.95 -3.89
C VAL A 163 5.92 11.66 -2.67
N PHE A 164 6.69 11.78 -1.60
CA PHE A 164 6.21 12.31 -0.32
C PHE A 164 6.18 13.83 -0.29
N ASN A 165 4.99 14.38 -0.09
CA ASN A 165 4.78 15.81 0.10
C ASN A 165 4.79 16.15 1.60
N LYS A 166 5.21 17.39 1.94
CA LYS A 166 5.03 17.88 3.32
C LYS A 166 3.53 17.91 3.64
N ALA A 167 3.15 17.42 4.81
CA ALA A 167 1.80 17.66 5.33
C ALA A 167 1.58 19.17 5.46
N LYS A 168 0.40 19.66 5.04
CA LYS A 168 -0.02 21.06 5.25
C LYS A 168 -0.45 21.26 6.69
#